data_AF-A0A426W1D2-F1
#
_entry.id   AF-A0A426W1D2-F1
#
_cell.length_a   1.000
_cell.length_b   1.000
_cell.length_c   1.000
_cell.angle_alpha   90.00
_cell.angle_beta   90.00
_cell.angle_gamma   90.00
#
_symmetry.space_group_name_H-M   'P 1'
#
loop_
_entity.id
_entity.type
_entity.pdbx_description
1 polymer ?
#
loop_
_entity_poly.entity_id
_entity_poly.type
_entity_poly.pdbx_seq_one_letter_code
_entity_poly.pdbx_strand_id
1 'polypeptide(L)' 'MKIPCYINLEQARQVLGEMGVELSPRQIKRASEMDAQGKRKLPFFVDPIEKKLKIEKGTLVDIYRQLQVDAENSVKR' A
#
# COMPACT_ATOMS: atom_id res chain seq x y z
N MET A 1 -14.94 -11.88 -13.11
CA MET A 1 -13.79 -11.57 -12.22
C MET A 1 -13.01 -10.45 -12.86
N LYS A 2 -12.67 -9.37 -12.13
CA LYS A 2 -11.80 -8.32 -12.69
C LYS A 2 -10.37 -8.85 -12.70
N ILE A 3 -9.66 -8.60 -13.80
CA ILE A 3 -8.24 -8.94 -13.94
C ILE A 3 -7.47 -8.15 -12.86
N PRO A 4 -6.60 -8.79 -12.06
CA PRO A 4 -5.83 -8.08 -11.05
C PRO A 4 -4.92 -7.03 -11.70
N CYS A 5 -4.81 -5.86 -11.07
CA CYS A 5 -3.96 -4.77 -11.53
C CYS A 5 -2.80 -4.61 -10.55
N TYR A 6 -1.61 -5.05 -10.95
CA TYR A 6 -0.40 -4.94 -10.14
C TYR A 6 0.35 -3.65 -10.45
N ILE A 7 0.71 -2.92 -9.40
CA ILE A 7 1.34 -1.61 -9.49
C ILE A 7 2.64 -1.57 -8.70
N ASN A 8 3.59 -0.77 -9.16
CA ASN A 8 4.87 -0.54 -8.49
C ASN A 8 4.74 0.52 -7.37
N LEU A 9 5.85 0.83 -6.69
CA LEU A 9 5.88 1.82 -5.61
C LEU A 9 5.40 3.21 -6.03
N GLU A 10 5.83 3.70 -7.19
CA GLU A 10 5.47 5.05 -7.64
C GLU A 10 4.00 5.13 -8.04
N GLN A 11 3.48 4.10 -8.71
CA GLN A 11 2.07 3.99 -9.03
C GLN A 11 1.21 3.86 -7.76
N ALA A 12 1.66 3.09 -6.76
CA ALA A 12 0.99 3.01 -5.46
C ALA A 12 0.93 4.38 -4.77
N ARG A 13 2.02 5.16 -4.83
CA ARG A 13 2.08 6.53 -4.34
C ARG A 13 1.07 7.43 -5.06
N GLN A 14 0.94 7.30 -6.38
CA GLN A 14 -0.03 8.04 -7.18
C GLN A 14 -1.47 7.66 -6.83
N VAL A 15 -1.78 6.36 -6.72
CA VAL A 15 -3.13 5.89 -6.34
C VAL A 15 -3.53 6.42 -4.97
N LEU A 16 -2.62 6.40 -3.99
CA LEU A 16 -2.87 7.00 -2.69
C LEU A 16 -3.02 8.53 -2.79
N GLY A 17 -2.22 9.19 -3.64
CA GLY A 17 -2.34 10.62 -3.92
C GLY A 17 -3.69 11.02 -4.53
N GLU A 18 -4.25 10.21 -5.43
CA GLU A 18 -5.61 10.38 -5.98
C GLU A 18 -6.69 10.33 -4.89
N MET A 19 -6.42 9.64 -3.78
CA MET A 19 -7.28 9.59 -2.59
C MET A 19 -6.99 10.72 -1.59
N GLY A 20 -6.12 11.68 -1.93
CA GLY A 20 -5.71 12.77 -1.05
C GLY A 20 -4.60 12.39 -0.06
N VAL A 21 -3.96 11.23 -0.23
CA VAL A 21 -2.89 10.74 0.65
C VAL A 21 -1.54 11.03 0.01
N GLU A 22 -1.00 12.20 0.32
CA GLU A 22 0.28 12.63 -0.22
C GLU A 22 1.46 11.98 0.51
N LEU A 23 2.15 11.08 -0.17
CA LEU A 23 3.37 10.46 0.31
C LEU A 23 4.57 10.89 -0.53
N SER A 24 5.69 11.12 0.15
CA SER A 24 7.00 11.23 -0.48
C SER A 24 7.51 9.87 -0.97
N PRO A 25 8.43 9.84 -1.95
CA PRO A 25 9.08 8.61 -2.38
C PRO A 25 9.75 7.81 -1.24
N ARG A 26 10.28 8.52 -0.23
CA ARG A 26 10.90 7.87 0.95
C ARG A 26 9.85 7.19 1.83
N GLN A 27 8.68 7.80 2.03
CA GLN A 27 7.62 7.23 2.84
C GLN A 27 7.03 5.97 2.20
N ILE A 28 6.74 5.99 0.90
CA ILE A 28 6.19 4.81 0.20
C ILE A 28 7.22 3.67 0.18
N LYS A 29 8.51 3.98 -0.02
CA LYS A 29 9.59 2.99 0.06
C LYS A 29 9.63 2.34 1.45
N ARG A 30 9.67 3.14 2.52
CA ARG A 30 9.68 2.64 3.90
C ARG A 30 8.44 1.81 4.25
N ALA A 31 7.28 2.11 3.66
CA ALA A 31 6.06 1.32 3.85
C ALA A 31 6.09 -0.05 3.16
N SER A 32 6.92 -0.19 2.11
CA SER A 32 7.15 -1.45 1.40
C SER A 32 8.24 -2.33 2.03
N GLU A 33 9.10 -1.74 2.84
CA GLU A 33 10.17 -2.42 3.55
C GLU A 33 9.63 -3.19 4.77
N MET A 34 10.36 -4.23 5.17
CA MET A 34 10.08 -4.91 6.44
C MET A 34 10.50 -4.00 7.60
N ASP A 35 9.66 -3.94 8.62
CA ASP A 35 10.02 -3.33 9.89
C ASP A 35 10.97 -4.23 10.70
N ALA A 36 11.37 -3.77 11.88
CA ALA A 36 12.26 -4.50 12.78
C ALA A 36 11.70 -5.85 13.26
N GLN A 37 10.39 -6.10 13.09
CA GLN A 37 9.72 -7.35 13.44
C GLN A 37 9.52 -8.26 12.22
N GLY A 38 10.07 -7.89 11.06
CA GLY A 38 9.95 -8.64 9.81
C GLY A 38 8.61 -8.47 9.11
N LYS A 39 7.77 -7.52 9.55
CA LYS A 39 6.44 -7.27 8.95
C LYS A 39 6.51 -6.09 7.99
N ARG A 40 5.88 -6.22 6.82
CA ARG A 40 5.69 -5.08 5.91
C ARG A 40 4.39 -4.38 6.26
N LYS A 41 4.39 -3.04 6.26
CA LYS A 41 3.15 -2.27 6.44
C LYS A 41 2.21 -2.43 5.26
N LEU A 42 2.77 -2.47 4.05
CA LEU A 42 2.05 -2.76 2.82
C LEU A 42 2.54 -4.10 2.25
N PRO A 43 1.64 -5.01 1.82
CA PRO A 43 1.97 -6.34 1.36
C PRO A 43 2.53 -6.34 -0.08
N PHE A 44 3.60 -5.57 -0.32
CA PHE A 44 4.34 -5.69 -1.57
C PHE A 44 4.94 -7.09 -1.66
N PHE A 45 4.97 -7.64 -2.86
CA PHE A 45 5.64 -8.90 -3.19
C PHE A 45 6.68 -8.66 -4.29
N VAL A 46 7.66 -9.54 -4.40
CA VAL A 46 8.60 -9.53 -5.52
C VAL A 46 7.92 -10.21 -6.70
N ASP A 47 7.67 -9.46 -7.76
CA ASP A 47 7.09 -9.97 -9.01
C ASP A 47 7.97 -11.10 -9.57
N PRO A 48 7.41 -12.28 -9.88
CA PRO A 48 8.20 -13.43 -10.29
C PRO A 48 8.87 -13.25 -11.67
N ILE A 49 8.33 -12.37 -12.52
CA ILE A 49 8.78 -12.11 -13.89
C ILE A 49 9.82 -10.98 -13.88
N GLU A 50 9.47 -9.82 -13.34
CA GLU A 50 10.32 -8.61 -13.36
C GLU A 50 11.32 -8.54 -12.20
N LYS A 51 11.14 -9.35 -11.15
CA LYS A 51 11.92 -9.30 -9.89
C LYS A 51 11.87 -7.92 -9.20
N LYS A 52 10.76 -7.19 -9.37
CA LYS A 52 10.51 -5.86 -8.77
C LYS A 52 9.37 -5.92 -7.76
N LEU A 53 9.38 -5.01 -6.79
CA LEU A 53 8.28 -4.90 -5.81
C LEU A 53 6.99 -4.42 -6.49
N LYS A 54 5.92 -5.20 -6.33
CA LYS A 54 4.57 -4.85 -6.76
C LYS A 54 3.56 -5.11 -5.66
N ILE A 55 2.41 -4.44 -5.75
CA ILE A 55 1.23 -4.68 -4.92
C ILE A 55 0.00 -4.69 -5.84
N GLU A 56 -1.03 -5.45 -5.47
CA GLU A 56 -2.31 -5.39 -6.18
C GLU A 56 -3.06 -4.10 -5.80
N LYS A 57 -3.56 -3.36 -6.79
CA LYS A 57 -4.15 -2.02 -6.61
C LYS A 57 -5.38 -2.04 -5.68
N GLY A 58 -6.27 -3.01 -5.82
CA GLY A 58 -7.44 -3.16 -4.96
C GLY A 58 -7.05 -3.35 -3.50
N THR A 59 -6.12 -4.25 -3.25
CA THR A 59 -5.55 -4.58 -1.93
C THR A 59 -4.97 -3.34 -1.26
N LEU A 60 -4.24 -2.50 -2.01
CA LEU A 60 -3.72 -1.23 -1.48
C LEU A 60 -4.84 -0.30 -1.00
N VAL A 61 -5.88 -0.12 -1.82
CA VAL A 61 -7.02 0.74 -1.53
C VAL A 61 -7.82 0.20 -0.34
N ASP A 62 -8.04 -1.11 -0.29
CA ASP A 62 -8.81 -1.76 0.76
C ASP A 62 -8.09 -1.68 2.12
N ILE A 63 -6.77 -1.88 2.15
CA ILE A 63 -5.96 -1.70 3.36
C ILE A 63 -6.07 -0.27 3.87
N TYR A 64 -5.95 0.73 2.99
CA TYR A 64 -6.05 2.12 3.40
C TYR A 64 -7.43 2.43 3.99
N ARG A 65 -8.51 1.99 3.32
CA ARG A 65 -9.88 2.19 3.80
C ARG A 65 -10.12 1.53 5.16
N GLN A 66 -9.62 0.31 5.35
CA GLN A 66 -9.76 -0.38 6.63
C GLN A 66 -9.05 0.41 7.75
N LEU A 67 -7.81 0.84 7.51
CA LEU A 67 -7.05 1.64 8.48
C LEU A 67 -7.73 2.98 8.79
N GLN A 68 -8.36 3.62 7.81
CA GLN A 68 -9.16 4.83 8.01
C GLN A 68 -10.36 4.53 8.93
N VAL A 69 -11.15 3.50 8.62
CA VAL A 69 -12.32 3.10 9.43
C VAL A 69 -11.91 2.78 10.87
N ASP A 70 -10.82 2.04 11.04
CA ASP A 70 -10.30 1.70 12.36
C ASP A 70 -9.87 2.95 13.14
N ALA A 71 -9.18 3.89 12.49
CA ALA A 71 -8.79 5.16 13.08
C ALA A 71 -10.01 5.99 13.51
N GLU A 72 -11.00 6.16 12.63
CA GLU A 72 -12.24 6.89 12.92
C GLU A 72 -13.03 6.25 14.08
N ASN A 73 -13.06 4.92 14.16
CA ASN A 73 -13.75 4.21 15.23
C ASN A 73 -13.02 4.30 16.57
N SER A 74 -11.69 4.36 16.56
CA SER A 74 -10.90 4.52 17.79
C SER A 74 -11.10 5.87 18.46
N VAL A 75 -11.44 6.93 17.71
CA VAL A 75 -11.76 8.27 18.24
C VAL A 75 -13.16 8.33 18.85
N LYS A 76 -14.05 7.39 18.47
CA LYS A 76 -15.42 7.31 19.00
C LYS A 76 -15.53 6.52 20.31
N ARG A 77 -14.45 5.92 20.79
CA ARG A 77 -14.37 5.21 22.07
C ARG A 77 -13.84 6.12 23.17
#